data_AF-A0A969XGA2-F1
#
_entry.id   AF-A0A969XGA2-F1
#
_cell.length_a   1.000
_cell.length_b   1.000
_cell.length_c   1.000
_cell.angle_alpha   90.00
_cell.angle_beta   90.00
_cell.angle_gamma   90.00
#
_symmetry.space_group_name_H-M   'P 1'
#
loop_
_entity.id
_entity.type
_entity.pdbx_description
1 polymer ?
#
loop_
_entity_poly.entity_id
_entity_poly.type
_entity_poly.pdbx_seq_one_letter_code
_entity_poly.pdbx_strand_id
1 'polypeptide(L)'
;MTHRTARALLIVSLALWSAWIGAGCVAPGPPSAPAAPIAPATAAGVPAGQTAASTTDGAGDAAAPTAAMEVYRQVAPSLAMVEIPTGTGSGIVIAGGYVLTNAHV
;
A
#
# COMPACT_ATOMS: atom_id res chain seq x y z
N MET A 1 8.93 -35.65 -25.65
CA MET A 1 7.75 -35.16 -24.90
C MET A 1 6.77 -34.57 -25.90
N THR A 2 5.60 -35.16 -26.05
CA THR A 2 4.67 -34.89 -27.15
C THR A 2 3.82 -33.65 -26.84
N HIS A 3 3.48 -32.83 -27.86
CA HIS A 3 2.68 -31.60 -27.69
C HIS A 3 1.37 -31.78 -26.89
N ARG A 4 0.86 -33.02 -26.82
CA ARG A 4 -0.31 -33.40 -26.01
C ARG A 4 -0.03 -33.34 -24.50
N THR A 5 1.16 -33.74 -24.04
CA THR A 5 1.53 -33.67 -22.62
C THR A 5 1.78 -32.23 -22.18
N ALA A 6 2.37 -31.39 -23.04
CA ALA A 6 2.57 -29.97 -22.77
C ALA A 6 1.23 -29.21 -22.65
N ARG A 7 0.27 -29.49 -23.54
CA ARG A 7 -1.09 -28.92 -23.47
C ARG A 7 -1.84 -29.37 -22.22
N ALA A 8 -1.74 -30.64 -21.84
CA ALA A 8 -2.38 -31.16 -20.63
C ALA A 8 -1.84 -30.47 -19.36
N LEU A 9 -0.52 -30.28 -19.27
CA LEU A 9 0.09 -29.59 -18.13
C LEU A 9 -0.32 -28.11 -18.05
N LEU A 10 -0.42 -27.42 -19.19
CA LEU A 10 -0.89 -26.03 -19.24
C LEU A 10 -2.35 -25.88 -18.77
N ILE A 11 -3.23 -26.80 -19.18
CA ILE A 11 -4.64 -26.80 -18.77
C ILE A 11 -4.77 -27.06 -17.26
N VAL A 12 -4.02 -28.02 -16.73
CA VAL A 12 -4.03 -28.34 -15.29
C VAL A 12 -3.47 -27.18 -14.47
N SER A 13 -2.38 -26.56 -14.92
CA SER A 13 -1.80 -25.36 -14.30
C SER A 13 -2.79 -24.20 -14.24
N LEU A 14 -3.52 -23.96 -15.33
CA LEU A 14 -4.49 -22.87 -15.42
C LEU A 14 -5.69 -23.12 -14.49
N ALA A 15 -6.19 -24.36 -14.44
CA ALA A 15 -7.30 -24.72 -13.55
C ALA A 15 -6.94 -24.57 -12.06
N LEU A 16 -5.70 -24.89 -11.68
CA LEU A 16 -5.21 -24.71 -10.32
C LEU A 16 -5.10 -23.23 -9.93
N TRP A 17 -4.66 -22.37 -10.85
CA TRP A 17 -4.58 -20.92 -10.65
C TRP A 17 -5.97 -20.29 -10.50
N SER A 18 -6.93 -20.68 -11.33
CA SER A 18 -8.31 -20.14 -11.29
C SER A 18 -9.04 -20.48 -9.99
N ALA A 19 -8.78 -21.66 -9.40
CA ALA A 19 -9.40 -22.08 -8.16
C ALA A 19 -8.93 -21.27 -6.94
N TRP A 20 -7.70 -20.74 -6.95
CA TRP A 20 -7.16 -19.91 -5.88
C TRP A 20 -7.74 -18.48 -5.86
N ILE A 21 -8.12 -17.95 -7.03
CA ILE A 21 -8.64 -16.58 -7.17
C ILE A 21 -10.10 -16.48 -6.68
N GLY A 22 -10.86 -17.58 -6.69
CA GLY A 22 -12.27 -17.60 -6.30
C GLY A 22 -12.56 -17.58 -4.80
N ALA A 23 -11.55 -17.83 -3.93
CA ALA A 23 -11.75 -17.95 -2.49
C ALA A 23 -11.49 -16.65 -1.69
N GLY A 24 -11.07 -15.57 -2.34
CA GLY A 24 -10.58 -14.36 -1.68
C GLY A 24 -11.58 -13.22 -1.44
N CYS A 25 -12.80 -13.28 -1.99
CA CYS A 25 -13.75 -12.15 -1.90
C CYS A 25 -15.09 -12.56 -1.25
N VAL A 26 -15.05 -12.88 0.04
CA VAL A 26 -16.21 -12.67 0.91
C VAL A 26 -15.90 -11.46 1.79
N ALA A 27 -16.46 -10.32 1.43
CA ALA A 27 -16.44 -9.13 2.27
C ALA A 27 -17.52 -9.30 3.35
N PRO A 28 -17.22 -9.25 4.66
CA PRO A 28 -18.25 -9.08 5.67
C PRO A 28 -18.85 -7.68 5.50
N GLY A 29 -20.17 -7.63 5.25
CA GLY A 29 -20.90 -6.37 5.11
C GLY A 29 -20.82 -5.52 6.39
N PRO A 30 -20.86 -4.18 6.27
CA PRO A 30 -20.82 -3.30 7.42
C PRO A 30 -22.10 -3.43 8.26
N PRO A 31 -22.04 -3.35 9.60
CA PRO A 31 -23.24 -3.28 10.42
C PRO A 31 -23.99 -1.96 10.15
N SER A 32 -25.28 -2.08 9.81
CA SER A 32 -26.21 -0.96 9.66
C SER A 32 -26.29 -0.14 10.95
N ALA A 33 -25.79 1.10 10.92
CA ALA A 33 -26.02 2.09 11.97
C ALA A 33 -27.27 2.94 11.63
N PRO A 34 -28.13 3.28 12.60
CA PRO A 34 -29.32 4.10 12.36
C PRO A 34 -28.96 5.54 12.00
N ALA A 35 -29.76 6.12 11.10
CA ALA A 35 -29.62 7.47 10.55
C ALA A 35 -29.61 8.55 11.66
N ALA A 36 -28.53 9.34 11.71
CA ALA A 36 -28.47 10.58 12.49
C ALA A 36 -29.08 11.75 11.69
N PRO A 37 -29.82 12.67 12.33
CA PRO A 37 -30.52 13.75 11.64
C PRO A 37 -29.56 14.77 11.02
N ILE A 38 -29.89 15.21 9.80
CA ILE A 38 -29.17 16.23 9.04
C ILE A 38 -29.47 17.60 9.66
N ALA A 39 -28.47 18.26 10.25
CA ALA A 39 -28.52 19.68 10.58
C ALA A 39 -27.94 20.50 9.41
N PRO A 40 -28.56 21.64 9.03
CA PRO A 40 -28.15 22.40 7.85
C PRO A 40 -26.80 23.13 8.03
N ALA A 41 -26.03 23.17 6.94
CA ALA A 41 -24.76 23.87 6.83
C ALA A 41 -24.91 25.39 7.04
N THR A 42 -24.05 25.97 7.86
CA THR A 42 -23.71 27.40 7.82
C THR A 42 -22.19 27.51 7.81
N ALA A 43 -21.68 28.08 6.72
CA ALA A 43 -20.26 28.30 6.48
C ALA A 43 -19.71 29.42 7.38
N ALA A 44 -18.56 29.19 8.02
CA ALA A 44 -17.61 30.24 8.42
C ALA A 44 -16.27 29.64 8.88
N GLY A 45 -15.18 30.00 8.20
CA GLY A 45 -13.85 30.13 8.80
C GLY A 45 -12.87 28.94 8.73
N VAL A 46 -11.99 28.97 7.74
CA VAL A 46 -10.57 28.56 7.85
C VAL A 46 -9.89 29.64 8.75
N PRO A 47 -9.12 29.30 9.82
CA PRO A 47 -7.82 28.64 9.65
C PRO A 47 -7.34 27.68 10.76
N ALA A 48 -6.31 26.91 10.38
CA ALA A 48 -5.21 26.38 11.19
C ALA A 48 -5.54 25.45 12.37
N GLY A 49 -5.11 24.19 12.22
CA GLY A 49 -5.03 23.24 13.34
C GLY A 49 -4.89 21.80 12.89
N GLN A 50 -3.96 21.49 11.98
CA GLN A 50 -3.51 20.11 11.84
C GLN A 50 -2.67 19.79 13.06
N THR A 51 -3.28 19.15 14.05
CA THR A 51 -2.57 18.52 15.16
C THR A 51 -1.70 17.42 14.55
N ALA A 52 -0.42 17.73 14.32
CA ALA A 52 0.59 16.72 14.08
C ALA A 52 0.57 15.76 15.28
N ALA A 53 0.35 14.47 15.02
CA ALA A 53 0.54 13.45 16.02
C ALA A 53 2.03 13.43 16.39
N SER A 54 2.36 13.98 17.56
CA SER A 54 3.68 13.84 18.15
C SER A 54 3.89 12.36 18.52
N THR A 55 4.62 11.63 17.68
CA THR A 55 5.34 10.45 18.15
C THR A 55 6.53 10.98 18.95
N THR A 56 6.43 10.93 20.27
CA THR A 56 7.58 11.10 21.16
C THR A 56 8.48 9.87 20.99
N ASP A 57 9.39 9.93 20.02
CA ASP A 57 10.61 9.13 20.06
C ASP A 57 11.73 9.97 20.69
N GLY A 58 12.53 9.29 21.50
CA GLY A 58 13.33 9.87 22.58
C GLY A 58 14.24 11.03 22.21
N ALA A 59 14.65 11.75 23.25
CA ALA A 59 15.67 12.79 23.21
C ALA A 59 16.91 12.33 22.41
N GLY A 60 16.92 12.68 21.12
CA GLY A 60 18.03 12.47 20.20
C GLY A 60 18.81 13.75 20.12
N ASP A 61 20.01 13.70 20.69
CA ASP A 61 21.10 14.66 20.58
C ASP A 61 21.11 15.44 19.24
N ALA A 62 21.41 16.74 19.31
CA ALA A 62 21.41 17.67 18.17
C ALA A 62 22.44 17.34 17.05
N ALA A 63 23.13 16.19 17.15
CA ALA A 63 23.90 15.55 16.08
C ALA A 63 23.03 14.76 15.07
N ALA A 64 21.73 14.56 15.36
CA ALA A 64 20.78 13.79 14.54
C ALA A 64 20.51 14.27 13.08
N PRO A 65 20.58 15.57 12.70
CA PRO A 65 20.18 15.96 11.34
C PRO A 65 21.16 15.45 10.26
N THR A 66 22.44 15.28 10.60
CA THR A 66 23.42 14.73 9.66
C THR A 66 23.25 13.23 9.50
N ALA A 67 23.02 12.50 10.60
CA ALA A 67 22.85 11.05 10.57
C ALA A 67 21.61 10.61 9.77
N ALA A 68 20.47 11.29 9.94
CA ALA A 68 19.25 10.97 9.19
C ALA A 68 19.41 11.24 7.69
N MET A 69 20.09 12.33 7.31
CA MET A 69 20.40 12.64 5.92
C MET A 69 21.34 11.60 5.29
N GLU A 70 22.30 11.10 6.06
CA GLU A 70 23.24 10.08 5.60
C GLU A 70 22.53 8.74 5.36
N VAL A 71 21.68 8.32 6.30
CA VAL A 71 20.84 7.12 6.12
C VAL A 71 19.92 7.28 4.91
N TYR A 72 19.27 8.44 4.76
CA TYR A 72 18.41 8.72 3.61
C TYR A 72 19.19 8.62 2.30
N ARG A 73 20.37 9.25 2.20
CA ARG A 73 21.23 9.17 1.01
C ARG A 73 21.63 7.73 0.68
N GLN A 74 21.85 6.90 1.71
CA GLN A 74 22.20 5.50 1.54
C GLN A 74 21.03 4.66 1.02
N VAL A 75 19.79 4.92 1.48
CA VAL A 75 18.62 4.11 1.11
C VAL A 75 17.81 4.66 -0.07
N ALA A 76 17.94 5.95 -0.38
CA ALA A 76 17.21 6.61 -1.47
C ALA A 76 17.32 5.91 -2.83
N PRO A 77 18.48 5.36 -3.25
CA PRO A 77 18.58 4.61 -4.50
C PRO A 77 17.74 3.33 -4.55
N SER A 78 17.32 2.81 -3.40
CA SER A 78 16.47 1.62 -3.29
C SER A 78 14.99 1.95 -3.26
N LEU A 79 14.60 3.23 -3.24
CA LEU A 79 13.20 3.64 -3.27
C LEU A 79 12.73 3.85 -4.71
N ALA A 80 11.52 3.37 -5.02
CA ALA A 80 10.90 3.52 -6.32
C ALA A 80 9.54 4.22 -6.21
N MET A 81 9.26 5.10 -7.16
CA MET A 81 7.90 5.61 -7.38
C MET A 81 7.09 4.54 -8.11
N VAL A 82 5.89 4.26 -7.62
CA VAL A 82 4.96 3.32 -8.23
C VAL A 82 3.74 4.09 -8.70
N GLU A 83 3.48 4.08 -10.00
CA GLU A 83 2.31 4.70 -10.60
C GLU A 83 1.42 3.63 -11.21
N ILE A 84 0.13 3.70 -10.88
CA ILE A 84 -0.92 2.86 -11.46
C ILE A 84 -2.04 3.74 -12.00
N PRO A 85 -2.94 3.23 -12.86
CA PRO A 85 -3.95 4.06 -13.50
C PRO A 85 -4.88 4.81 -12.54
N THR A 86 -5.02 4.33 -11.30
CA THR A 86 -5.93 4.89 -10.29
C THR A 86 -5.22 5.68 -9.19
N GLY A 87 -3.88 5.74 -9.19
CA GLY A 87 -3.15 6.37 -8.09
C GLY A 87 -1.63 6.20 -8.14
N THR A 88 -1.00 6.59 -7.03
CA THR A 88 0.45 6.62 -6.89
C THR A 88 0.84 6.17 -5.49
N GLY A 89 1.99 5.50 -5.38
CA GLY A 89 2.59 5.15 -4.10
C GLY A 89 4.10 4.94 -4.21
N SER A 90 4.66 4.29 -3.22
CA SER A 90 6.10 4.04 -3.14
C SER A 90 6.38 2.57 -2.92
N GLY A 91 7.51 2.12 -3.44
CA GLY A 91 8.01 0.77 -3.22
C GLY A 91 9.51 0.75 -2.95
N ILE A 92 10.00 -0.42 -2.57
CA ILE A 92 11.42 -0.68 -2.31
C ILE A 92 11.92 -1.71 -3.31
N VAL A 93 13.05 -1.42 -3.95
CA VAL A 93 13.74 -2.35 -4.85
C VAL A 93 14.44 -3.43 -4.01
N ILE A 94 14.13 -4.69 -4.30
CA ILE A 94 14.75 -5.85 -3.66
C ILE A 94 15.57 -6.65 -4.68
N ALA A 95 16.34 -7.62 -4.18
CA ALA A 95 17.18 -8.48 -5.02
C ALA A 95 16.39 -9.12 -6.17
N GLY A 96 17.04 -9.25 -7.33
CA GLY A 96 16.40 -9.79 -8.53
C GLY A 96 15.62 -8.74 -9.35
N GLY A 97 15.66 -7.46 -8.98
CA GLY A 97 15.01 -6.39 -9.73
C GLY A 97 13.51 -6.28 -9.48
N TYR A 98 13.02 -6.85 -8.37
CA TYR A 98 11.61 -6.75 -7.96
C TYR A 98 11.38 -5.50 -7.11
N VAL A 99 10.13 -5.01 -7.11
CA VAL A 99 9.68 -3.91 -6.25
C VAL A 99 8.65 -4.43 -5.26
N LEU A 100 8.90 -4.23 -3.98
CA LEU A 100 7.95 -4.51 -2.91
C LEU A 100 7.11 -3.25 -2.65
N THR A 101 5.79 -3.37 -2.70
CA THR A 101 4.83 -2.30 -2.41
C THR A 101 3.61 -2.87 -1.66
N ASN A 102 2.78 -1.99 -1.11
CA ASN A 102 1.50 -2.39 -0.53
C ASN A 102 0.53 -2.84 -1.62
N ALA A 103 -0.33 -3.81 -1.31
CA ALA A 103 -1.31 -4.33 -2.27
C ALA A 103 -2.42 -3.34 -2.65
N HIS A 104 -2.60 -2.27 -1.86
CA HIS A 104 -3.60 -1.22 -2.13
C HIS A 104 -3.05 -0.03 -2.90
N VAL A 105 -1.73 0.02 -3.11
CA VAL A 105 -1.06 1.03 -3.94
C VAL A 105 -1.34 0.74 -5.39
#